data_AF-A0A2U1P6P8-F1
#
_entry.id   AF-A0A2U1P6P8-F1
#
_cell.length_a   1.000
_cell.length_b   1.000
_cell.length_c   1.000
_cell.angle_alpha   90.00
_cell.angle_beta   90.00
_cell.angle_gamma   90.00
#
_symmetry.space_group_name_H-M   'P 1'
#
loop_
_entity.id
_entity.type
_entity.pdbx_description
1 polymer ?
#
loop_
_entity_poly.entity_id
_entity_poly.type
_entity_poly.pdbx_seq_one_letter_code
_entity_poly.pdbx_strand_id
1 'polypeptide(L)'
;MSFNVLHSEYHLNTTQLKGLWSNGTPYYVKMPPSQMVKVNIKGRVQGVFYRDWTVQNATELGLKGWVRNRRDGSVEALFSGSAEKVGEMQERCRRGPPSAMVTGLDVNPSTEDPGIGVYLAASFSGVMGLKFSFCYVQTILMGSYVISQKGLSLSANSKNQSAKGRNYVKKVRVNIKGRVQGVFYRDWTVQNATELGLKGWVRNRRDGSVEALFSGSAEKVGEMQERCHRGPPYAMVTGLDVNPSTEDPGIGFERRPTA
;
A
#
# COMPACT_ATOMS: atom_id res chain seq x y z
N MET A 1 28.46 11.30 54.97
CA MET A 1 27.10 11.26 54.42
C MET A 1 27.22 10.85 52.96
N SER A 2 27.04 9.57 52.66
CA SER A 2 27.22 9.02 51.32
C SER A 2 25.86 8.80 50.70
N PHE A 3 25.53 9.57 49.66
CA PHE A 3 24.32 9.36 48.86
C PHE A 3 24.57 8.20 47.89
N ASN A 4 24.00 7.03 48.20
CA ASN A 4 23.84 5.95 47.23
C ASN A 4 22.68 6.31 46.31
N VAL A 5 22.99 6.68 45.06
CA VAL A 5 21.99 6.72 43.99
C VAL A 5 22.18 5.48 43.14
N LEU A 6 21.31 4.49 43.35
CA LEU A 6 21.17 3.33 42.47
C LEU A 6 20.70 3.82 41.09
N HIS A 7 21.61 3.96 40.14
CA HIS A 7 21.23 4.05 38.73
C HIS A 7 20.96 2.64 38.23
N SER A 8 19.67 2.33 38.11
CA SER A 8 19.15 1.18 37.38
C SER A 8 19.76 1.16 35.98
N GLU A 9 20.56 0.13 35.70
CA GLU A 9 21.18 -0.12 34.41
C GLU A 9 20.10 -0.37 33.35
N TYR A 10 19.80 0.65 32.53
CA TYR A 10 19.06 0.46 31.29
C TYR A 10 20.04 -0.06 30.24
N HIS A 11 19.99 -1.36 29.98
CA HIS A 11 20.74 -2.01 28.90
C HIS A 11 20.36 -1.42 27.54
N LEU A 12 21.23 -0.56 26.98
CA LEU A 12 21.12 -0.08 25.61
C LEU A 12 21.75 -1.10 24.65
N ASN A 13 20.89 -1.82 23.91
CA ASN A 13 21.29 -2.64 22.77
C ASN A 13 21.70 -1.74 21.59
N THR A 14 22.96 -1.31 21.54
CA THR A 14 23.55 -0.68 20.34
C THR A 14 24.37 -1.68 19.55
N THR A 15 23.86 -2.15 18.42
CA THR A 15 24.63 -2.92 17.43
C THR A 15 25.64 -2.00 16.73
N GLN A 16 26.93 -2.23 16.97
CA GLN A 16 28.05 -1.47 16.41
C GLN A 16 28.39 -1.98 15.00
N LEU A 17 28.37 -1.13 13.97
CA LEU A 17 28.90 -1.46 12.63
C LEU A 17 30.19 -0.66 12.38
N LYS A 18 31.31 -1.34 12.13
CA LYS A 18 32.62 -0.75 11.80
C LYS A 18 32.70 -0.42 10.30
N GLY A 19 33.00 0.84 9.96
CA GLY A 19 33.44 1.26 8.63
C GLY A 19 34.54 2.32 8.74
N LEU A 20 35.65 2.12 8.00
CA LEU A 20 36.83 3.00 7.97
C LEU A 20 36.75 3.96 6.76
N TRP A 21 36.71 5.27 6.98
CA TRP A 21 36.99 6.28 5.95
C TRP A 21 38.33 6.99 6.24
N SER A 22 38.91 7.62 5.21
CA SER A 22 40.32 8.03 5.05
C SER A 22 40.97 8.92 6.14
N ASN A 23 40.25 9.32 7.18
CA ASN A 23 40.70 10.32 8.16
C ASN A 23 40.92 9.74 9.57
N GLY A 24 40.74 8.42 9.75
CA GLY A 24 41.09 7.71 10.99
C GLY A 24 40.31 8.11 12.25
N THR A 25 39.35 9.03 12.16
CA THR A 25 38.51 9.46 13.30
C THR A 25 37.21 8.65 13.33
N PRO A 26 37.00 7.78 14.35
CA PRO A 26 35.75 7.05 14.49
C PRO A 26 34.65 8.04 14.86
N TYR A 27 33.79 8.40 13.90
CA TYR A 27 32.55 9.07 14.19
C TYR A 27 31.49 8.01 14.53
N TYR A 28 31.07 7.98 15.79
CA TYR A 28 29.94 7.15 16.20
C TYR A 28 28.65 7.87 15.79
N VAL A 29 27.90 7.34 14.83
CA VAL A 29 26.49 7.73 14.70
C VAL A 29 25.80 7.15 15.93
N LYS A 30 25.57 7.97 16.96
CA LYS A 30 24.76 7.60 18.11
C LYS A 30 23.36 7.28 17.59
N MET A 31 23.09 6.00 17.36
CA MET A 31 21.77 5.56 16.95
C MET A 31 20.79 6.00 18.04
N PRO A 32 19.72 6.72 17.69
CA PRO A 32 18.74 7.13 18.68
C PRO A 32 18.19 5.88 19.37
N PRO A 33 17.84 5.97 20.67
CA PRO A 33 17.27 4.84 21.39
C PRO A 33 16.09 4.30 20.60
N SER A 34 16.16 3.02 20.24
CA SER A 34 15.09 2.34 19.56
C SER A 34 14.03 1.94 20.58
N GLN A 35 12.77 2.16 20.23
CA GLN A 35 11.65 1.71 21.03
C GLN A 35 10.74 0.83 20.20
N MET A 36 10.04 -0.06 20.89
CA MET A 36 9.00 -0.88 20.32
C MET A 36 7.75 -0.78 21.17
N VAL A 37 6.66 -0.36 20.53
CA VAL A 37 5.38 -0.12 21.20
C VAL A 37 4.27 -0.85 20.48
N LYS A 38 3.40 -1.49 21.26
CA LYS A 38 2.10 -1.95 20.80
C LYS A 38 1.06 -0.90 21.16
N VAL A 39 0.27 -0.49 20.18
CA VAL A 39 -0.80 0.47 20.35
C VAL A 39 -2.16 -0.17 20.08
N ASN A 40 -3.16 0.24 20.85
CA ASN A 40 -4.55 -0.11 20.64
C ASN A 40 -5.36 1.18 20.45
N ILE A 41 -5.89 1.37 19.24
CA ILE A 41 -6.64 2.55 18.82
C ILE A 41 -8.13 2.26 18.93
N LYS A 42 -8.86 3.06 19.70
CA LYS A 42 -10.30 2.95 19.94
C LYS A 42 -11.08 4.03 19.19
N GLY A 43 -12.35 3.74 18.87
CA GLY A 43 -13.29 4.68 18.24
C GLY A 43 -13.81 4.19 16.90
N ARG A 44 -14.21 5.12 16.01
CA ARG A 44 -14.60 4.81 14.63
C ARG A 44 -13.35 4.71 13.76
N VAL A 45 -12.67 3.57 13.87
CA VAL A 45 -11.36 3.31 13.23
C VAL A 45 -11.36 2.15 12.24
N GLN A 46 -12.49 1.45 12.09
CA GLN A 46 -12.68 0.43 11.04
C GLN A 46 -13.60 0.93 9.93
N GLY A 47 -13.40 0.43 8.70
CA GLY A 47 -14.15 0.88 7.52
C GLY A 47 -13.81 2.30 7.05
N VAL A 48 -12.72 2.87 7.57
CA VAL A 48 -12.31 4.28 7.34
C VAL A 48 -10.86 4.37 6.82
N PHE A 49 -10.36 3.30 6.21
CA PHE A 49 -8.99 3.23 5.67
C PHE A 49 -7.86 3.38 6.71
N TYR A 50 -8.16 3.18 7.99
CA TYR A 50 -7.20 3.43 9.07
C TYR A 50 -5.93 2.57 8.96
N ARG A 51 -6.06 1.27 8.67
CA ARG A 51 -4.90 0.36 8.60
C ARG A 51 -3.92 0.74 7.51
N ASP A 52 -4.41 0.94 6.29
CA ASP A 52 -3.57 1.30 5.15
C ASP A 52 -2.94 2.69 5.33
N TRP A 53 -3.70 3.62 5.89
CA TRP A 53 -3.18 4.92 6.33
C TRP A 53 -2.06 4.75 7.37
N THR A 54 -2.22 3.86 8.36
CA THR A 54 -1.18 3.54 9.35
C THR A 54 0.07 2.97 8.69
N VAL A 55 -0.07 2.07 7.71
CA VAL A 55 1.08 1.51 6.96
C VAL A 55 1.82 2.62 6.23
N GLN A 56 1.14 3.47 5.47
CA GLN A 56 1.75 4.58 4.72
C GLN A 56 2.56 5.51 5.63
N ASN A 57 1.95 5.97 6.72
CA ASN A 57 2.60 6.88 7.67
C ASN A 57 3.79 6.20 8.39
N ALA A 58 3.67 4.92 8.74
CA ALA A 58 4.76 4.19 9.37
C ALA A 58 5.94 3.97 8.40
N THR A 59 5.66 3.70 7.12
CA THR A 59 6.67 3.60 6.06
C THR A 59 7.38 4.93 5.82
N GLU A 60 6.64 6.06 5.76
CA GLU A 60 7.23 7.40 5.64
C GLU A 60 8.21 7.72 6.77
N LEU A 61 7.89 7.25 7.99
CA LEU A 61 8.74 7.44 9.17
C LEU A 61 9.87 6.40 9.30
N GLY A 62 9.97 5.46 8.36
CA GLY A 62 10.98 4.38 8.39
C GLY A 62 10.80 3.41 9.56
N LEU A 63 9.57 3.26 10.07
CA LEU A 63 9.24 2.34 11.15
C LEU A 63 9.04 0.91 10.62
N LYS A 64 9.15 -0.07 11.52
CA LYS A 64 8.84 -1.50 11.29
C LYS A 64 7.69 -1.96 12.19
N GLY A 65 7.01 -3.06 11.85
CA GLY A 65 5.98 -3.67 12.68
C GLY A 65 4.76 -4.17 11.90
N TRP A 66 3.56 -3.97 12.44
CA TRP A 66 2.34 -4.43 11.78
C TRP A 66 1.11 -3.67 12.25
N VAL A 67 0.01 -3.79 11.52
CA VAL A 67 -1.30 -3.26 11.93
C VAL A 67 -2.42 -4.23 11.56
N ARG A 68 -3.41 -4.39 12.45
CA ARG A 68 -4.57 -5.27 12.25
C ARG A 68 -5.85 -4.72 12.88
N ASN A 69 -6.99 -5.14 12.34
CA ASN A 69 -8.29 -4.88 12.95
C ASN A 69 -8.56 -5.92 14.04
N ARG A 70 -9.23 -5.50 15.12
CA ARG A 70 -9.71 -6.37 16.19
C ARG A 70 -11.23 -6.56 16.09
N ARG A 71 -11.73 -7.67 16.63
CA ARG A 71 -13.17 -7.99 16.57
C ARG A 71 -14.04 -7.04 17.41
N ASP A 72 -13.45 -6.39 18.40
CA ASP A 72 -14.07 -5.38 19.26
C ASP A 72 -14.25 -4.01 18.57
N GLY A 73 -13.86 -3.89 17.30
CA GLY A 73 -13.93 -2.64 16.54
C GLY A 73 -12.68 -1.76 16.66
N SER A 74 -11.69 -2.13 17.48
CA SER A 74 -10.43 -1.39 17.61
C SER A 74 -9.45 -1.72 16.48
N VAL A 75 -8.40 -0.92 16.36
CA VAL A 75 -7.22 -1.23 15.52
C VAL A 75 -6.03 -1.42 16.45
N GLU A 76 -5.24 -2.46 16.21
CA GLU A 76 -4.03 -2.75 16.97
C GLU A 76 -2.81 -2.67 16.05
N ALA A 77 -1.73 -2.03 16.49
CA ALA A 77 -0.50 -1.93 15.72
C ALA A 77 0.74 -2.11 16.59
N LEU A 78 1.81 -2.61 16.00
CA LEU A 78 3.15 -2.66 16.57
C LEU A 78 4.04 -1.70 15.76
N PHE A 79 4.78 -0.84 16.44
CA PHE A 79 5.78 0.03 15.83
C PHE A 79 7.14 -0.19 16.48
N SER A 80 8.17 -0.32 15.67
CA SER A 80 9.57 -0.44 16.08
C SER A 80 10.41 0.55 15.29
N GLY A 81 11.19 1.37 15.99
CA GLY A 81 12.08 2.34 15.36
C GLY A 81 12.66 3.33 16.37
N SER A 82 13.19 4.46 15.88
CA SER A 82 13.67 5.54 16.75
C SER A 82 12.57 6.02 17.70
N ALA A 83 12.92 6.32 18.95
CA ALA A 83 11.99 6.84 19.94
C ALA A 83 11.21 8.06 19.44
N GLU A 84 11.90 8.99 18.77
CA GLU A 84 11.30 10.18 18.17
C GLU A 84 10.24 9.81 17.11
N LYS A 85 10.57 8.90 16.19
CA LYS A 85 9.68 8.51 15.08
C LYS A 85 8.48 7.71 15.55
N VAL A 86 8.66 6.84 16.54
CA VAL A 86 7.56 6.15 17.17
C VAL A 86 6.64 7.13 17.92
N GLY A 87 7.20 8.15 18.60
CA GLY A 87 6.42 9.21 19.22
C GLY A 87 5.60 10.02 18.20
N GLU A 88 6.21 10.36 17.06
CA GLU A 88 5.51 11.01 15.94
C GLU A 88 4.36 10.15 15.42
N MET A 89 4.59 8.85 15.25
CA MET A 89 3.56 7.91 14.78
C MET A 89 2.40 7.78 15.75
N GLN A 90 2.65 7.79 17.07
CA GLN A 90 1.58 7.80 18.07
C GLN A 90 0.70 9.05 17.93
N GLU A 91 1.30 10.22 17.71
CA GLU A 91 0.56 11.46 17.53
C GLU A 91 -0.27 11.45 16.25
N ARG A 92 0.29 10.93 15.15
CA ARG A 92 -0.47 10.66 13.93
C ARG A 92 -1.67 9.77 14.25
N CYS A 93 -1.49 8.66 14.96
CA CYS A 93 -2.60 7.76 15.35
C CYS A 93 -3.68 8.45 16.20
N ARG A 94 -3.34 9.40 17.08
CA ARG A 94 -4.35 10.14 17.86
C ARG A 94 -5.26 10.99 16.96
N ARG A 95 -4.72 11.56 15.89
CA ARG A 95 -5.49 12.36 14.92
C ARG A 95 -6.27 11.46 13.95
N GLY A 96 -5.60 10.41 13.46
CA GLY A 96 -6.15 9.49 12.47
C GLY A 96 -6.40 10.14 11.09
N PRO A 97 -6.88 9.35 10.11
CA PRO A 97 -7.31 9.88 8.82
C PRO A 97 -8.60 10.71 8.95
N PRO A 98 -8.92 11.60 7.98
CA PRO A 98 -10.07 12.52 8.07
C PRO A 98 -11.43 11.89 8.32
N SER A 99 -11.62 10.61 7.95
CA SER A 99 -12.86 9.86 8.13
C SER A 99 -12.93 9.07 9.45
N ALA A 100 -11.85 9.04 10.21
CA ALA A 100 -11.78 8.34 11.48
C ALA A 100 -12.15 9.26 12.64
N MET A 101 -12.68 8.66 13.71
CA MET A 101 -12.85 9.33 14.98
C MET A 101 -12.15 8.48 16.04
N VAL A 102 -11.00 8.95 16.50
CA VAL A 102 -10.19 8.25 17.51
C VAL A 102 -10.64 8.76 18.88
N THR A 103 -11.09 7.83 19.73
CA THR A 103 -11.54 8.15 21.08
C THR A 103 -10.53 7.77 22.15
N GLY A 104 -9.51 6.97 21.79
CA GLY A 104 -8.45 6.58 22.70
C GLY A 104 -7.29 5.88 22.00
N LEU A 105 -6.10 6.00 22.58
CA LEU A 105 -4.88 5.33 22.16
C LEU A 105 -4.20 4.76 23.40
N ASP A 106 -4.29 3.46 23.60
CA ASP A 106 -3.51 2.78 24.64
C ASP A 106 -2.15 2.41 24.06
N VAL A 107 -1.05 2.74 24.75
CA VAL A 107 0.32 2.47 24.31
C VAL A 107 1.01 1.60 25.37
N ASN A 108 1.54 0.47 24.95
CA ASN A 108 2.30 -0.43 25.81
C ASN A 108 3.67 -0.74 25.19
N PRO A 109 4.76 -0.77 25.98
CA PRO A 109 6.03 -1.28 25.49
C PRO A 109 5.88 -2.76 25.07
N SER A 110 6.59 -3.16 24.02
CA SER A 110 6.55 -4.51 23.48
C SER A 110 7.96 -5.05 23.23
N THR A 111 8.10 -6.37 23.30
CA THR A 111 9.32 -7.12 22.92
C THR A 111 9.06 -8.10 21.77
N GLU A 112 7.87 -8.04 21.14
CA GLU A 112 7.48 -8.91 20.03
C GLU A 112 8.34 -8.69 18.79
N ASP A 113 8.54 -9.73 17.97
CA ASP A 113 9.28 -9.57 16.72
C ASP A 113 8.47 -8.66 15.75
N PRO A 114 9.03 -7.49 15.34
CA PRO A 114 8.34 -6.58 14.44
C PRO A 114 8.30 -7.07 12.98
N GLY A 115 9.06 -8.10 12.60
CA GLY A 115 9.18 -8.55 11.21
C GLY A 115 10.00 -7.62 10.30
N ILE A 116 10.14 -7.98 9.02
CA ILE A 116 10.96 -7.25 8.03
C ILE A 116 10.14 -6.11 7.39
N GLY A 117 9.77 -5.05 8.11
CA GLY A 117 8.95 -3.93 7.59
C GLY A 117 7.62 -3.75 8.33
N VAL A 118 6.70 -2.89 7.85
CA VAL A 118 5.33 -2.75 8.39
C VAL A 118 4.33 -3.43 7.47
N TYR A 119 3.66 -4.49 7.94
CA TYR A 119 2.68 -5.24 7.14
C TYR A 119 1.26 -5.23 7.73
N LEU A 120 0.27 -5.52 6.89
CA LEU A 120 -1.07 -5.90 7.35
C LEU A 120 -0.99 -7.31 7.96
N ALA A 121 -1.08 -7.44 9.28
CA ALA A 121 -1.11 -8.74 9.92
C ALA A 121 -2.48 -9.40 9.73
N ALA A 122 -2.52 -10.57 9.10
CA ALA A 122 -3.73 -11.39 9.01
C ALA A 122 -4.12 -11.91 10.40
N SER A 123 -5.40 -11.80 10.75
CA SER A 123 -5.96 -12.31 12.00
C SER A 123 -6.03 -13.85 11.96
N PHE A 124 -4.92 -14.54 12.20
CA PHE A 124 -4.94 -15.99 12.38
C PHE A 124 -5.30 -16.34 13.83
N SER A 125 -6.54 -16.80 14.02
CA SER A 125 -6.96 -17.54 15.20
C SER A 125 -6.82 -19.03 14.88
N GLY A 126 -5.75 -19.65 15.35
CA GLY A 126 -5.65 -21.09 15.64
C GLY A 126 -5.77 -22.06 14.46
N VAL A 127 -4.63 -22.52 13.94
CA VAL A 127 -4.21 -23.94 13.99
C VAL A 127 -2.72 -24.02 13.68
N MET A 128 -2.07 -24.93 14.40
CA MET A 128 -0.64 -25.14 14.46
C MET A 128 -0.08 -25.60 13.10
N GLY A 129 1.06 -25.04 12.71
CA GLY A 129 2.03 -25.68 11.82
C GLY A 129 1.83 -25.50 10.32
N LEU A 130 2.47 -24.48 9.72
CA LEU A 130 3.30 -24.66 8.52
C LEU A 130 4.11 -23.38 8.30
N LYS A 131 5.44 -23.51 8.40
CA LYS A 131 6.40 -22.44 8.13
C LYS A 131 6.43 -22.18 6.63
N PHE A 132 6.18 -20.95 6.19
CA PHE A 132 6.69 -20.47 4.90
C PHE A 132 7.38 -19.13 5.09
N SER A 133 8.68 -19.24 5.32
CA SER A 133 9.67 -18.26 4.88
C SER A 133 9.84 -18.45 3.37
N PHE A 134 9.71 -17.41 2.56
CA PHE A 134 10.86 -16.81 1.89
C PHE A 134 10.45 -15.70 0.90
N CYS A 135 11.14 -14.58 1.10
CA CYS A 135 11.45 -13.53 0.14
C CYS A 135 12.40 -14.09 -0.95
N TYR A 136 12.30 -13.66 -2.22
CA TYR A 136 13.35 -12.88 -2.90
C TYR A 136 13.05 -12.71 -4.40
N VAL A 137 13.44 -11.54 -4.90
CA VAL A 137 13.48 -11.12 -6.30
C VAL A 137 14.84 -11.52 -6.91
N GLN A 138 14.86 -11.79 -8.22
CA GLN A 138 16.02 -11.77 -9.13
C GLN A 138 16.87 -13.04 -9.30
N THR A 139 16.91 -13.56 -10.53
CA THR A 139 18.12 -14.18 -11.09
C THR A 139 18.18 -13.90 -12.59
N ILE A 140 19.30 -13.28 -13.00
CA ILE A 140 19.75 -13.10 -14.38
C ILE A 140 20.89 -14.12 -14.62
N LEU A 141 20.93 -14.64 -15.87
CA LEU A 141 22.04 -15.24 -16.63
C LEU A 141 22.35 -16.76 -16.57
N MET A 142 22.48 -17.27 -17.81
CA MET A 142 23.30 -18.37 -18.33
C MET A 142 22.71 -19.79 -18.30
N GLY A 143 22.43 -20.34 -19.48
CA GLY A 143 22.09 -21.76 -19.65
C GLY A 143 21.48 -22.08 -21.00
N SER A 144 22.33 -22.21 -22.01
CA SER A 144 22.08 -22.69 -23.37
C SER A 144 21.00 -23.77 -23.50
N TYR A 145 20.02 -23.56 -24.39
CA TYR A 145 19.35 -24.67 -25.06
C TYR A 145 19.13 -24.33 -26.54
N VAL A 146 19.99 -24.91 -27.36
CA VAL A 146 19.89 -24.96 -28.82
C VAL A 146 18.95 -26.12 -29.15
N ILE A 147 17.79 -25.84 -29.76
CA ILE A 147 17.04 -26.81 -30.55
C ILE A 147 16.60 -26.09 -31.83
N SER A 148 17.34 -26.31 -32.91
CA SER A 148 16.95 -27.10 -34.08
C SER A 148 15.73 -26.55 -34.83
N GLN A 149 16.03 -25.85 -35.92
CA GLN A 149 15.06 -25.50 -36.95
C GLN A 149 14.66 -26.76 -37.72
N LYS A 150 13.40 -27.16 -37.63
CA LYS A 150 12.70 -27.85 -38.72
C LYS A 150 11.34 -27.22 -38.89
N GLY A 151 11.15 -26.66 -40.10
CA GLY A 151 9.95 -25.93 -40.46
C GLY A 151 8.71 -26.79 -40.39
N LEU A 152 7.63 -26.16 -39.93
CA LEU A 152 6.30 -26.47 -40.39
C LEU A 152 5.68 -25.17 -40.88
N SER A 153 5.70 -25.02 -42.20
CA SER A 153 4.93 -24.01 -42.92
C SER A 153 3.45 -24.29 -42.73
N LEU A 154 2.76 -23.41 -42.00
CA LEU A 154 1.32 -23.24 -42.15
C LEU A 154 1.07 -21.77 -42.48
N SER A 155 0.72 -21.58 -43.75
CA SER A 155 0.13 -20.37 -44.29
C SER A 155 -1.09 -20.00 -43.45
N ALA A 156 -0.95 -18.94 -42.65
CA ALA A 156 -2.08 -18.22 -42.07
C ALA A 156 -2.03 -16.80 -42.61
N ASN A 157 -3.02 -16.52 -43.44
CA ASN A 157 -3.33 -15.29 -44.15
C ASN A 157 -3.33 -14.07 -43.20
N SER A 158 -2.18 -13.45 -42.98
CA SER A 158 -2.04 -12.21 -42.21
C SER A 158 -2.27 -10.99 -43.11
N LYS A 159 -3.47 -10.90 -43.69
CA LYS A 159 -4.00 -9.62 -44.16
C LYS A 159 -4.77 -8.98 -43.01
N ASN A 160 -4.04 -8.48 -42.01
CA ASN A 160 -4.47 -7.34 -41.19
C ASN A 160 -3.30 -6.76 -40.37
N GLN A 161 -2.15 -6.60 -41.02
CA GLN A 161 -1.21 -5.56 -40.66
C GLN A 161 -1.63 -4.26 -41.37
N SER A 162 -2.70 -3.61 -40.90
CA SER A 162 -3.07 -2.26 -41.36
C SER A 162 -4.03 -1.58 -40.38
N ALA A 163 -3.49 -0.96 -39.31
CA ALA A 163 -4.14 0.12 -38.53
C ALA A 163 -3.25 0.69 -37.40
N LYS A 164 -1.93 0.43 -37.39
CA LYS A 164 -1.00 1.03 -36.43
C LYS A 164 -0.71 2.49 -36.86
N GLY A 165 -1.64 3.41 -36.60
CA GLY A 165 -1.52 4.78 -37.12
C GLY A 165 -2.66 5.77 -36.86
N ARG A 166 -3.54 5.55 -35.88
CA ARG A 166 -4.27 6.67 -35.27
C ARG A 166 -3.98 6.68 -33.78
N ASN A 167 -3.33 7.75 -33.32
CA ASN A 167 -3.20 8.09 -31.91
C ASN A 167 -4.58 8.55 -31.39
N TYR A 168 -5.56 7.66 -31.45
CA TYR A 168 -6.93 7.95 -31.08
C TYR A 168 -7.05 7.87 -29.56
N VAL A 169 -7.35 9.01 -28.95
CA VAL A 169 -7.63 9.09 -27.52
C VAL A 169 -9.03 8.52 -27.28
N LYS A 170 -9.08 7.35 -26.65
CA LYS A 170 -10.30 6.70 -26.21
C LYS A 170 -10.75 7.34 -24.90
N LYS A 171 -12.02 7.76 -24.85
CA LYS A 171 -12.68 8.31 -23.66
C LYS A 171 -13.87 7.44 -23.28
N VAL A 172 -13.88 6.96 -22.04
CA VAL A 172 -14.96 6.11 -21.53
C VAL A 172 -15.40 6.55 -20.14
N ARG A 173 -16.70 6.57 -19.93
CA ARG A 173 -17.30 6.66 -18.60
C ARG A 173 -17.64 5.26 -18.13
N VAL A 174 -17.21 4.93 -16.92
CA VAL A 174 -17.36 3.62 -16.31
C VAL A 174 -18.18 3.76 -15.04
N ASN A 175 -19.22 2.97 -14.90
CA ASN A 175 -19.99 2.82 -13.68
C ASN A 175 -19.68 1.46 -13.05
N ILE A 176 -19.02 1.45 -11.90
CA ILE A 176 -18.61 0.27 -11.17
C ILE A 176 -19.63 -0.05 -10.07
N LYS A 177 -20.22 -1.24 -10.12
CA LYS A 177 -21.23 -1.73 -9.18
C LYS A 177 -20.62 -2.73 -8.19
N GLY A 178 -21.23 -2.81 -7.00
CA GLY A 178 -20.89 -3.79 -5.97
C GLY A 178 -20.48 -3.15 -4.64
N ARG A 179 -19.69 -3.86 -3.83
CA ARG A 179 -19.09 -3.33 -2.60
C ARG A 179 -17.84 -2.53 -2.95
N VAL A 180 -18.04 -1.30 -3.42
CA VAL A 180 -16.97 -0.43 -3.95
C VAL A 180 -16.80 0.89 -3.21
N GLN A 181 -17.60 1.14 -2.17
CA GLN A 181 -17.44 2.28 -1.27
C GLN A 181 -16.89 1.86 0.09
N GLY A 182 -16.16 2.76 0.76
CA GLY A 182 -15.49 2.48 2.04
C GLY A 182 -14.27 1.55 1.91
N VAL A 183 -13.83 1.26 0.68
CA VAL A 183 -12.75 0.30 0.36
C VAL A 183 -11.61 0.94 -0.43
N PHE A 184 -11.39 2.25 -0.25
CA PHE A 184 -10.32 3.01 -0.92
C PHE A 184 -10.38 3.02 -2.46
N TYR A 185 -11.52 2.65 -3.05
CA TYR A 185 -11.65 2.48 -4.49
C TYR A 185 -11.27 3.73 -5.29
N ARG A 186 -11.67 4.92 -4.84
CA ARG A 186 -11.35 6.19 -5.53
C ARG A 186 -9.86 6.47 -5.57
N ASP A 187 -9.19 6.40 -4.42
CA ASP A 187 -7.77 6.74 -4.33
C ASP A 187 -6.91 5.67 -5.03
N TRP A 188 -7.30 4.39 -4.92
CA TRP A 188 -6.74 3.30 -5.73
C TRP A 188 -6.91 3.55 -7.24
N THR A 189 -8.09 4.03 -7.68
CA THR A 189 -8.34 4.36 -9.08
C THR A 189 -7.44 5.49 -9.56
N VAL A 190 -7.24 6.53 -8.75
CA VAL A 190 -6.33 7.65 -9.06
C VAL A 190 -4.89 7.15 -9.23
N GLN A 191 -4.40 6.30 -8.31
CA GLN A 191 -3.04 5.74 -8.39
C GLN A 191 -2.83 4.95 -9.69
N ASN A 192 -3.71 3.99 -9.96
CA ASN A 192 -3.61 3.13 -11.14
C ASN A 192 -3.77 3.92 -12.46
N ALA A 193 -4.68 4.90 -12.49
CA ALA A 193 -4.84 5.75 -13.66
C ALA A 193 -3.62 6.64 -13.89
N THR A 194 -3.00 7.14 -12.83
CA THR A 194 -1.77 7.95 -12.90
C THR A 194 -0.59 7.11 -13.39
N GLU A 195 -0.43 5.89 -12.88
CA GLU A 195 0.59 4.93 -13.35
C GLU A 195 0.48 4.64 -14.85
N LEU A 196 -0.75 4.49 -15.34
CA LEU A 196 -1.01 4.28 -16.77
C LEU A 196 -0.88 5.58 -17.59
N GLY A 197 -0.76 6.74 -16.95
CA GLY A 197 -0.76 8.05 -17.61
C GLY A 197 -2.10 8.38 -18.27
N LEU A 198 -3.21 7.95 -17.65
CA LEU A 198 -4.57 8.29 -18.05
C LEU A 198 -4.99 9.64 -17.45
N LYS A 199 -5.92 10.30 -18.12
CA LYS A 199 -6.59 11.51 -17.64
C LYS A 199 -8.05 11.24 -17.33
N GLY A 200 -8.65 12.06 -16.47
CA GLY A 200 -10.06 11.96 -16.12
C GLY A 200 -10.31 12.13 -14.63
N TRP A 201 -11.31 11.42 -14.12
CA TRP A 201 -11.72 11.58 -12.74
C TRP A 201 -12.44 10.35 -12.20
N VAL A 202 -12.57 10.28 -10.87
CA VAL A 202 -13.38 9.27 -10.18
C VAL A 202 -14.19 9.87 -9.04
N ARG A 203 -15.44 9.41 -8.84
CA ARG A 203 -16.31 9.82 -7.73
C ARG A 203 -17.20 8.69 -7.23
N ASN A 204 -17.66 8.83 -6.00
CA ASN A 204 -18.71 7.97 -5.47
C ASN A 204 -20.07 8.51 -5.89
N ARG A 205 -21.03 7.60 -6.04
CA ARG A 205 -22.43 7.90 -6.31
C ARG A 205 -23.26 7.61 -5.05
N ARG A 206 -24.34 8.36 -4.82
CA ARG A 206 -25.25 8.11 -3.67
C ARG A 206 -25.94 6.75 -3.71
N ASP A 207 -26.04 6.13 -4.88
CA ASP A 207 -26.59 4.79 -5.09
C ASP A 207 -25.64 3.65 -4.65
N GLY A 208 -24.44 3.98 -4.16
CA GLY A 208 -23.44 3.01 -3.71
C GLY A 208 -22.41 2.64 -4.79
N SER A 209 -22.57 3.08 -6.04
CA SER A 209 -21.62 2.81 -7.12
C SER A 209 -20.42 3.77 -7.09
N VAL A 210 -19.40 3.46 -7.90
CA VAL A 210 -18.31 4.37 -8.22
C VAL A 210 -18.37 4.70 -9.70
N GLU A 211 -18.27 5.97 -10.05
CA GLU A 211 -18.26 6.45 -11.44
C GLU A 211 -16.89 7.05 -11.76
N ALA A 212 -16.34 6.70 -12.92
CA ALA A 212 -15.06 7.20 -13.39
C ALA A 212 -15.11 7.60 -14.87
N LEU A 213 -14.32 8.60 -15.25
CA LEU A 213 -14.00 8.94 -16.63
C LEU A 213 -12.53 8.59 -16.88
N PHE A 214 -12.24 7.79 -17.89
CA PHE A 214 -10.88 7.48 -18.33
C PHE A 214 -10.65 7.98 -19.75
N SER A 215 -9.53 8.67 -19.96
CA SER A 215 -9.10 9.19 -21.25
C SER A 215 -7.64 8.85 -21.49
N GLY A 216 -7.34 8.17 -22.59
CA GLY A 216 -5.97 7.82 -22.98
C GLY A 216 -5.92 6.95 -24.23
N SER A 217 -4.81 6.24 -24.45
CA SER A 217 -4.75 5.26 -25.54
C SER A 217 -5.74 4.12 -25.28
N ALA A 218 -6.28 3.52 -26.35
CA ALA A 218 -7.26 2.44 -26.22
C ALA A 218 -6.71 1.25 -25.41
N GLU A 219 -5.43 0.94 -25.54
CA GLU A 219 -4.72 -0.10 -24.79
C GLU A 219 -4.71 0.20 -23.28
N LYS A 220 -4.28 1.41 -22.89
CA LYS A 220 -4.23 1.82 -21.47
C LYS A 220 -5.60 1.89 -20.83
N VAL A 221 -6.60 2.36 -21.59
CA VAL A 221 -8.00 2.37 -21.13
C VAL A 221 -8.52 0.94 -20.94
N GLY A 222 -8.17 0.01 -21.83
CA GLY A 222 -8.50 -1.40 -21.69
C GLY A 222 -7.88 -2.01 -20.43
N GLU A 223 -6.58 -1.77 -20.21
CA GLU A 223 -5.89 -2.22 -18.99
C GLU A 223 -6.55 -1.68 -17.71
N MET A 224 -6.93 -0.40 -17.71
CA MET A 224 -7.59 0.20 -16.56
C MET A 224 -8.98 -0.42 -16.28
N GLN A 225 -9.71 -0.84 -17.33
CA GLN A 225 -10.98 -1.57 -17.17
C GLN A 225 -10.75 -2.92 -16.51
N GLU A 226 -9.73 -3.67 -16.92
CA GLU A 226 -9.38 -4.95 -16.29
C GLU A 226 -8.97 -4.77 -14.83
N ARG A 227 -8.18 -3.73 -14.53
CA ARG A 227 -7.85 -3.37 -13.14
C ARG A 227 -9.15 -3.11 -12.36
N CYS A 228 -10.08 -2.34 -12.91
CA CYS A 228 -11.37 -2.05 -12.26
C CYS A 228 -12.26 -3.28 -12.08
N HIS A 229 -12.18 -4.30 -12.95
CA HIS A 229 -12.87 -5.57 -12.70
C HIS A 229 -12.35 -6.31 -11.47
N ARG A 230 -11.04 -6.24 -11.20
CA ARG A 230 -10.42 -6.83 -10.00
C ARG A 230 -10.67 -5.97 -8.76
N GLY A 231 -10.54 -4.65 -8.90
CA GLY A 231 -10.67 -3.68 -7.82
C GLY A 231 -9.53 -3.73 -6.80
N PRO A 232 -9.54 -2.82 -5.80
CA PRO A 232 -8.61 -2.87 -4.66
C PRO A 232 -8.94 -4.05 -3.72
N PRO A 233 -8.01 -4.41 -2.81
CA PRO A 233 -8.30 -5.36 -1.74
C PRO A 233 -9.60 -5.00 -1.01
N TYR A 234 -10.42 -6.02 -0.70
CA TYR A 234 -11.72 -5.90 -0.02
C TYR A 234 -12.86 -5.26 -0.83
N ALA A 235 -12.61 -4.79 -2.06
CA ALA A 235 -13.70 -4.48 -2.97
C ALA A 235 -14.31 -5.77 -3.52
N MET A 236 -15.63 -5.76 -3.71
CA MET A 236 -16.32 -6.81 -4.44
C MET A 236 -17.06 -6.17 -5.61
N VAL A 237 -16.48 -6.27 -6.79
CA VAL A 237 -17.03 -5.71 -8.01
C VAL A 237 -18.01 -6.70 -8.62
N THR A 238 -19.25 -6.29 -8.79
CA THR A 238 -20.32 -7.14 -9.35
C THR A 238 -20.59 -6.83 -10.82
N GLY A 239 -20.14 -5.67 -11.32
CA GLY A 239 -20.29 -5.32 -12.73
C GLY A 239 -19.69 -3.96 -13.07
N LEU A 240 -19.30 -3.80 -14.34
CA LEU A 240 -18.84 -2.55 -14.92
C LEU A 240 -19.73 -2.23 -16.12
N ASP A 241 -20.41 -1.08 -16.09
CA ASP A 241 -21.04 -0.52 -17.28
C ASP A 241 -20.06 0.47 -17.92
N VAL A 242 -19.65 0.23 -19.16
CA VAL A 242 -18.68 1.07 -19.88
C VAL A 242 -19.38 1.72 -21.06
N ASN A 243 -19.38 3.06 -21.09
CA ASN A 243 -19.95 3.83 -22.19
C ASN A 243 -18.91 4.81 -22.77
N PRO A 244 -18.85 4.99 -24.10
CA PRO A 244 -18.07 6.07 -24.70
C PRO A 244 -18.50 7.43 -24.14
N SER A 245 -17.55 8.36 -23.97
CA SER A 245 -17.83 9.70 -23.44
C SER A 245 -17.14 10.77 -24.27
N THR A 246 -17.79 11.92 -24.43
CA THR A 246 -17.22 13.13 -25.03
C THR A 246 -16.74 14.16 -24.00
N GLU A 247 -16.97 13.89 -22.70
CA GLU A 247 -16.61 14.80 -21.61
C GLU A 247 -15.11 15.16 -21.61
N ASP A 248 -14.80 16.35 -21.14
CA ASP A 248 -13.42 16.77 -20.91
C ASP A 248 -12.82 16.03 -19.70
N PRO A 249 -11.75 15.24 -19.89
CA PRO A 249 -11.06 14.56 -18.80
C PRO A 249 -10.22 15.49 -17.92
N GLY A 250 -9.95 16.74 -18.32
CA GLY A 250 -9.05 17.63 -17.62
C GLY A 250 -7.56 17.32 -17.85
N ILE A 251 -6.69 17.95 -17.05
CA ILE A 251 -5.23 17.93 -17.24
C ILE A 251 -4.59 16.62 -16.72
N GLY A 252 -5.11 16.08 -15.62
CA GLY A 252 -4.61 14.87 -14.95
C GLY A 252 -5.73 13.90 -14.60
N PHE A 253 -5.53 13.12 -13.54
CA PHE A 253 -6.56 12.24 -12.98
C PHE A 253 -6.91 12.67 -11.56
N GLU A 254 -8.16 13.06 -11.32
CA GLU A 254 -8.57 13.66 -10.05
C GLU A 254 -9.72 12.94 -9.34
N ARG A 255 -9.84 13.18 -8.04
CA ARG A 255 -10.98 12.73 -7.25
C ARG A 255 -12.03 13.82 -7.19
N ARG A 256 -13.24 13.51 -7.65
CA ARG A 256 -14.39 14.43 -7.58
C ARG A 256 -15.24 14.21 -6.31
N PRO A 257 -16.02 15.24 -5.89
CA PRO A 257 -17.01 15.12 -4.82
C PRO A 257 -18.04 14.02 -5.12
N THR A 258 -18.61 13.44 -4.06
CA THR A 258 -19.72 12.47 -4.19
C THR A 258 -20.91 13.11 -4.89
N ALA A 259 -21.46 12.44 -5.90
CA ALA A 259 -22.64 12.87 -6.64
C ALA A 259 -23.90 12.17 -6.10
#